data_AF-A0A6J4RSZ8-F1
#
_entry.id   AF-A0A6J4RSZ8-F1
#
_cell.length_a   1.000
_cell.length_b   1.000
_cell.length_c   1.000
_cell.angle_alpha   90.00
_cell.angle_beta   90.00
_cell.angle_gamma   90.00
#
_symmetry.space_group_name_H-M   'P 1'
#
loop_
_entity.id
_entity.type
_entity.pdbx_description
1 polymer ?
#
loop_
_entity_poly.entity_id
_entity_poly.type
_entity_poly.pdbx_seq_one_letter_code
_entity_poly.pdbx_strand_id
1 'polypeptide(L)'
;MQQAKPFSIFILPLFFSYTSLSQAQLVVDGAKINMANSVVLSTGDISASANSLVNVDQSTIKIAGSTASAGAIDARNGTAELNGSAAQQIAAASFNAKTVKALTINNTSGATVNDTLNITDVLTVSNGNLISQGFLTLKSNESNTARVAPVTSAALVPISGDVIVERFVTPKRAVRFLTAPVNASTNIRTNWMEGVYNLNTSGNNNPVPNFGTHITGAGGHLNRFDETITNNPSLFTFNNQTQNWVAATNTDTLMKAGQAFRIMVRGSRSTNLNSNTAEPSPTTLRAKGELVTGTVVLKKPGDGGTPGMPDLASAPNAYSFIANPYASPVDWLKIDLNDISSSMYIFDPTISGSSGRGSYVSFNRSVGSSGVSSNPDSKIDNNIQSGQAF
;
A
#
# COMPACT_ATOMS: atom_id res chain seq x y z
N MET A 1 35.29 31.52 58.23
CA MET A 1 34.19 31.51 57.23
C MET A 1 34.51 30.45 56.18
N GLN A 2 33.51 29.65 55.80
CA GLN A 2 33.60 28.39 55.05
C GLN A 2 34.45 28.47 53.76
N GLN A 3 35.39 27.55 53.59
CA GLN A 3 35.96 27.21 52.28
C GLN A 3 34.99 26.25 51.56
N ALA A 4 34.43 26.71 50.45
CA ALA A 4 33.64 25.87 49.55
C ALA A 4 34.56 24.83 48.88
N LYS A 5 34.17 23.54 48.93
CA LYS A 5 34.83 22.48 48.15
C LYS A 5 34.33 22.54 46.71
N PRO A 6 35.20 22.40 45.69
CA PRO A 6 34.78 22.33 44.30
C PRO A 6 34.00 21.02 44.05
N PHE A 7 32.83 21.14 43.45
CA PHE A 7 31.99 20.04 42.99
C PHE A 7 32.19 19.92 41.47
N SER A 8 32.77 18.81 41.00
CA SER A 8 32.93 18.54 39.56
C SER A 8 31.79 17.65 39.08
N ILE A 9 30.99 18.17 38.13
CA ILE A 9 30.02 17.39 37.37
C ILE A 9 30.78 16.69 36.24
N PHE A 10 30.80 15.36 36.28
CA PHE A 10 31.28 14.53 35.18
C PHE A 10 30.11 14.34 34.21
N ILE A 11 30.18 14.96 33.03
CA ILE A 11 29.26 14.65 31.93
C ILE A 11 29.80 13.38 31.28
N LEU A 12 29.11 12.26 31.48
CA LEU A 12 29.39 11.01 30.76
C LEU A 12 28.94 11.21 29.30
N PRO A 13 29.83 11.16 28.30
CA PRO A 13 29.37 11.15 26.92
C PRO A 13 28.62 9.83 26.69
N LEU A 14 27.37 9.92 26.23
CA LEU A 14 26.64 8.79 25.66
C LEU A 14 27.39 8.35 24.40
N PHE A 15 28.23 7.33 24.53
CA PHE A 15 28.81 6.65 23.39
C PHE A 15 27.72 5.81 22.72
N PHE A 16 27.30 6.20 21.51
CA PHE A 16 26.65 5.26 20.61
C PHE A 16 27.71 4.26 20.14
N SER A 17 27.76 3.09 20.77
CA SER A 17 28.61 2.00 20.30
C SER A 17 27.95 1.33 19.10
N TYR A 18 28.55 1.48 17.92
CA TYR A 18 28.28 0.61 16.79
C TYR A 18 29.14 -0.64 16.96
N THR A 19 28.52 -1.81 17.10
CA THR A 19 29.22 -3.09 16.97
C THR A 19 29.18 -3.48 15.49
N SER A 20 30.29 -3.29 14.79
CA SER A 20 30.49 -3.83 13.45
C SER A 20 31.15 -5.21 13.55
N LEU A 21 30.57 -6.21 12.90
CA LEU A 21 31.21 -7.52 12.76
C LEU A 21 31.95 -7.53 11.42
N SER A 22 33.27 -7.36 11.45
CA SER A 22 34.14 -7.48 10.27
C SER A 22 34.47 -8.96 9.99
N GLN A 23 33.47 -9.82 9.86
CA GLN A 23 33.63 -11.19 9.36
C GLN A 23 33.09 -11.29 7.93
N ALA A 24 33.66 -12.21 7.14
CA ALA A 24 33.21 -12.51 5.78
C ALA A 24 31.79 -13.13 5.73
N GLN A 25 31.24 -13.53 6.88
CA GLN A 25 29.90 -14.09 7.03
C GLN A 25 29.49 -14.02 8.50
N LEU A 26 28.20 -13.77 8.79
CA LEU A 26 27.63 -14.10 10.10
C LEU A 26 26.96 -15.47 9.99
N VAL A 27 27.46 -16.44 10.76
CA VAL A 27 26.84 -17.77 10.89
C VAL A 27 26.21 -17.90 12.27
N VAL A 28 24.90 -18.15 12.33
CA VAL A 28 24.17 -18.40 13.58
C VAL A 28 23.65 -19.82 13.57
N ASP A 29 24.15 -20.66 14.48
CA ASP A 29 23.74 -22.07 14.61
C ASP A 29 23.27 -22.39 16.03
N GLY A 30 21.97 -22.69 16.18
CA GLY A 30 21.33 -23.01 17.46
C GLY A 30 21.36 -21.89 18.50
N ALA A 31 21.61 -20.64 18.07
CA ALA A 31 21.81 -19.50 18.96
C ALA A 31 20.75 -18.41 18.76
N LYS A 32 20.53 -17.62 19.82
CA LYS A 32 19.73 -16.40 19.78
C LYS A 32 20.65 -15.19 19.81
N ILE A 33 20.54 -14.33 18.80
CA ILE A 33 21.18 -13.02 18.74
C ILE A 33 20.09 -11.97 18.80
N ASN A 34 20.19 -11.04 19.76
CA ASN A 34 19.35 -9.85 19.78
C ASN A 34 20.15 -8.68 19.21
N MET A 35 19.59 -8.00 18.23
CA MET A 35 20.15 -6.75 17.73
C MET A 35 19.70 -5.59 18.61
N ALA A 36 20.64 -4.71 18.94
CA ALA A 36 20.34 -3.44 19.60
C ALA A 36 20.75 -2.30 18.66
N ASN A 37 19.89 -1.29 18.52
CA ASN A 37 20.09 -0.12 17.67
C ASN A 37 20.27 -0.50 16.19
N SER A 38 21.50 -0.45 15.67
CA SER A 38 21.84 -0.79 14.30
C SER A 38 23.06 -1.71 14.32
N VAL A 39 22.90 -2.94 13.83
CA VAL A 39 24.01 -3.87 13.63
C VAL A 39 24.35 -3.91 12.14
N VAL A 40 25.64 -3.82 11.83
CA VAL A 40 26.14 -3.78 10.46
C VAL A 40 26.97 -5.02 10.17
N LEU A 41 26.53 -5.79 9.19
CA LEU A 41 27.34 -6.81 8.52
C LEU A 41 28.01 -6.14 7.34
N SER A 42 29.22 -5.63 7.58
CA SER A 42 29.95 -4.79 6.61
C SER A 42 30.43 -5.54 5.38
N THR A 43 30.52 -6.87 5.47
CA THR A 43 30.90 -7.77 4.39
C THR A 43 30.16 -9.09 4.51
N GLY A 44 29.77 -9.65 3.37
CA GLY A 44 29.34 -11.04 3.27
C GLY A 44 27.92 -11.35 3.71
N ASP A 45 27.58 -12.63 3.57
CA ASP A 45 26.21 -13.13 3.73
C ASP A 45 25.82 -13.29 5.20
N ILE A 46 24.51 -13.23 5.46
CA ILE A 46 23.96 -13.76 6.70
C ILE A 46 23.44 -15.17 6.46
N SER A 47 24.03 -16.13 7.16
CA SER A 47 23.55 -17.51 7.23
C SER A 47 23.10 -17.83 8.64
N ALA A 48 21.88 -18.28 8.77
CA ALA A 48 21.35 -18.73 10.04
C ALA A 48 20.55 -20.01 9.80
N SER A 49 20.78 -21.01 10.63
CA SER A 49 20.02 -22.26 10.60
C SER A 49 18.61 -22.05 11.14
N ALA A 50 17.69 -22.95 10.80
CA ALA A 50 16.27 -22.84 11.20
C ALA A 50 16.03 -22.90 12.73
N ASN A 51 17.00 -23.39 13.51
CA ASN A 51 16.97 -23.40 14.99
C ASN A 51 17.55 -22.11 15.61
N SER A 52 18.04 -21.17 14.80
CA SER A 52 18.56 -19.88 15.24
C SER A 52 17.50 -18.79 15.24
N LEU A 53 17.75 -17.73 16.00
CA LEU A 53 16.93 -16.53 16.01
C LEU A 53 17.80 -15.28 15.99
N VAL A 54 17.69 -14.50 14.93
CA VAL A 54 18.24 -13.13 14.84
C VAL A 54 17.08 -12.17 15.03
N ASN A 55 16.91 -11.68 16.25
CA ASN A 55 15.81 -10.79 16.62
C ASN A 55 16.18 -9.33 16.34
N VAL A 56 15.41 -8.67 15.46
CA VAL A 56 15.60 -7.28 15.02
C VAL A 56 14.47 -6.39 15.55
N ASP A 57 14.02 -6.60 16.79
CA ASP A 57 12.96 -5.78 17.39
C ASP A 57 13.40 -4.31 17.53
N GLN A 58 12.61 -3.39 16.96
CA GLN A 58 12.82 -1.93 17.04
C GLN A 58 14.23 -1.48 16.64
N SER A 59 14.92 -2.28 15.84
CA SER A 59 16.32 -2.10 15.44
C SER A 59 16.46 -2.22 13.93
N THR A 60 17.67 -1.98 13.43
CA THR A 60 18.03 -2.17 12.02
C THR A 60 19.12 -3.24 11.89
N ILE A 61 18.88 -4.21 11.01
CA ILE A 61 19.93 -5.10 10.49
C ILE A 61 20.38 -4.59 9.13
N LYS A 62 21.67 -4.26 8.98
CA LYS A 62 22.28 -3.94 7.69
C LYS A 62 23.06 -5.11 7.16
N ILE A 63 22.77 -5.51 5.92
CA ILE A 63 23.26 -6.73 5.30
C ILE A 63 23.98 -6.33 4.02
N ALA A 64 25.29 -6.59 3.93
CA ALA A 64 26.08 -6.31 2.74
C ALA A 64 26.11 -7.48 1.72
N GLY A 65 25.86 -8.72 2.16
CA GLY A 65 25.74 -9.91 1.29
C GLY A 65 24.29 -10.34 1.06
N SER A 66 24.10 -11.53 0.51
CA SER A 66 22.77 -12.13 0.34
C SER A 66 22.21 -12.61 1.68
N THR A 67 20.88 -12.69 1.77
CA THR A 67 20.19 -13.26 2.93
C THR A 67 19.87 -14.72 2.65
N ALA A 68 20.39 -15.65 3.47
CA ALA A 68 20.06 -17.07 3.39
C ALA A 68 19.91 -17.62 4.82
N SER A 69 18.77 -17.40 5.46
CA SER A 69 18.61 -17.60 6.91
C SER A 69 17.56 -18.64 7.31
N ALA A 70 16.92 -19.33 6.35
CA ALA A 70 15.89 -20.35 6.60
C ALA A 70 14.80 -19.94 7.64
N GLY A 71 14.44 -18.66 7.68
CA GLY A 71 13.38 -18.09 8.52
C GLY A 71 13.88 -17.52 9.86
N ALA A 72 15.19 -17.53 10.09
CA ALA A 72 15.77 -17.18 11.39
C ALA A 72 15.83 -15.67 11.67
N ILE A 73 15.78 -14.80 10.65
CA ILE A 73 15.80 -13.34 10.85
C ILE A 73 14.38 -12.86 11.17
N ASP A 74 14.13 -12.50 12.42
CA ASP A 74 12.87 -11.91 12.85
C ASP A 74 12.94 -10.37 12.80
N ALA A 75 12.51 -9.81 11.67
CA ALA A 75 12.42 -8.36 11.45
C ALA A 75 10.98 -7.87 11.38
N ARG A 76 10.02 -8.61 11.97
CA ARG A 76 8.59 -8.24 11.98
C ARG A 76 8.29 -6.95 12.74
N ASN A 77 9.22 -6.50 13.58
CA ASN A 77 9.15 -5.25 14.33
C ASN A 77 10.32 -4.28 14.05
N GLY A 78 11.15 -4.57 13.04
CA GLY A 78 12.33 -3.75 12.72
C GLY A 78 12.62 -3.61 11.24
N THR A 79 13.81 -3.12 10.95
CA THR A 79 14.24 -2.77 9.59
C THR A 79 15.30 -3.72 9.08
N ALA A 80 15.13 -4.23 7.87
CA ALA A 80 16.21 -4.84 7.10
C ALA A 80 16.71 -3.84 6.05
N GLU A 81 18.01 -3.56 6.04
CA GLU A 81 18.68 -2.72 5.04
C GLU A 81 19.64 -3.57 4.21
N LEU A 82 19.46 -3.58 2.89
CA LEU A 82 20.40 -4.18 1.95
C LEU A 82 21.35 -3.09 1.44
N ASN A 83 22.60 -3.14 1.89
CA ASN A 83 23.61 -2.10 1.66
C ASN A 83 24.94 -2.64 1.09
N GLY A 84 24.86 -3.73 0.34
CA GLY A 84 25.99 -4.37 -0.31
C GLY A 84 26.59 -3.56 -1.45
N SER A 85 27.73 -4.05 -1.96
CA SER A 85 28.40 -3.52 -3.16
C SER A 85 28.15 -4.37 -4.42
N ALA A 86 27.69 -5.61 -4.25
CA ALA A 86 27.28 -6.53 -5.33
C ALA A 86 25.77 -6.72 -5.33
N ALA A 87 25.18 -7.23 -6.42
CA ALA A 87 23.74 -7.50 -6.49
C ALA A 87 23.31 -8.48 -5.38
N GLN A 88 22.33 -8.08 -4.57
CA GLN A 88 21.90 -8.85 -3.40
C GLN A 88 20.63 -9.66 -3.67
N GLN A 89 20.53 -10.81 -3.03
CA GLN A 89 19.37 -11.70 -3.11
C GLN A 89 18.67 -11.77 -1.75
N ILE A 90 17.36 -11.56 -1.77
CA ILE A 90 16.47 -11.98 -0.69
C ILE A 90 16.02 -13.40 -1.02
N ALA A 91 16.72 -14.40 -0.47
CA ALA A 91 16.42 -15.79 -0.73
C ALA A 91 15.07 -16.23 -0.13
N ALA A 92 14.66 -17.44 -0.50
CA ALA A 92 13.46 -18.04 0.03
C ALA A 92 13.52 -18.16 1.56
N ALA A 93 12.41 -17.77 2.20
CA ALA A 93 12.29 -17.75 3.66
C ALA A 93 13.42 -16.98 4.38
N SER A 94 14.03 -15.94 3.82
CA SER A 94 15.07 -15.16 4.52
C SER A 94 14.62 -14.43 5.79
N PHE A 95 13.31 -14.31 6.02
CA PHE A 95 12.75 -13.66 7.20
C PHE A 95 11.70 -14.55 7.86
N ASN A 96 11.58 -14.42 9.18
CA ASN A 96 10.56 -15.10 9.96
C ASN A 96 9.17 -14.74 9.42
N ALA A 97 8.33 -15.77 9.21
CA ALA A 97 7.02 -15.63 8.58
C ALA A 97 7.04 -14.88 7.22
N LYS A 98 8.19 -14.86 6.53
CA LYS A 98 8.41 -14.13 5.27
C LYS A 98 7.99 -12.66 5.37
N THR A 99 8.20 -12.04 6.53
CA THR A 99 7.64 -10.72 6.83
C THR A 99 8.69 -9.82 7.47
N VAL A 100 8.72 -8.56 7.03
CA VAL A 100 9.52 -7.49 7.61
C VAL A 100 8.63 -6.28 7.89
N LYS A 101 8.93 -5.51 8.93
CA LYS A 101 8.23 -4.23 9.15
C LYS A 101 8.67 -3.21 8.11
N ALA A 102 9.97 -2.98 8.01
CA ALA A 102 10.56 -2.06 7.06
C ALA A 102 11.67 -2.74 6.24
N LEU A 103 11.71 -2.42 4.94
CA LEU A 103 12.78 -2.84 4.03
C LEU A 103 13.40 -1.60 3.39
N THR A 104 14.72 -1.48 3.47
CA THR A 104 15.50 -0.43 2.81
C THR A 104 16.43 -1.06 1.78
N ILE A 105 16.33 -0.61 0.53
CA ILE A 105 17.26 -0.93 -0.56
C ILE A 105 18.22 0.24 -0.72
N ASN A 106 19.47 0.00 -0.35
CA ASN A 106 20.54 0.98 -0.35
C ASN A 106 21.80 0.39 -1.03
N ASN A 107 21.59 -0.22 -2.20
CA ASN A 107 22.64 -0.92 -2.93
C ASN A 107 22.53 -0.56 -4.41
N THR A 108 23.54 0.12 -4.95
CA THR A 108 23.58 0.58 -6.34
C THR A 108 23.55 -0.56 -7.36
N SER A 109 23.99 -1.76 -6.97
CA SER A 109 23.92 -2.98 -7.79
C SER A 109 22.56 -3.68 -7.73
N GLY A 110 21.64 -3.19 -6.89
CA GLY A 110 20.27 -3.67 -6.79
C GLY A 110 20.05 -4.88 -5.89
N ALA A 111 18.77 -5.20 -5.69
CA ALA A 111 18.30 -6.32 -4.88
C ALA A 111 17.15 -7.07 -5.58
N THR A 112 17.09 -8.38 -5.40
CA THR A 112 16.04 -9.24 -5.97
C THR A 112 15.32 -10.04 -4.89
N VAL A 113 13.99 -10.06 -4.93
CA VAL A 113 13.13 -10.88 -4.07
C VAL A 113 12.85 -12.21 -4.76
N ASN A 114 13.28 -13.34 -4.18
CA ASN A 114 13.16 -14.67 -4.82
C ASN A 114 12.00 -15.54 -4.30
N ASP A 115 11.26 -15.06 -3.31
CA ASP A 115 10.11 -15.74 -2.71
C ASP A 115 9.21 -14.70 -2.03
N THR A 116 8.01 -15.10 -1.63
CA THR A 116 7.04 -14.24 -0.94
C THR A 116 7.73 -13.43 0.14
N LEU A 117 7.51 -12.11 0.11
CA LEU A 117 7.97 -11.18 1.13
C LEU A 117 6.85 -10.19 1.44
N ASN A 118 6.47 -10.10 2.70
CA ASN A 118 5.48 -9.14 3.18
C ASN A 118 6.19 -7.96 3.84
N ILE A 119 5.79 -6.75 3.48
CA ILE A 119 6.17 -5.50 4.16
C ILE A 119 4.94 -4.98 4.90
N THR A 120 5.08 -4.68 6.19
CA THR A 120 3.94 -4.22 7.02
C THR A 120 3.96 -2.73 7.35
N ASP A 121 5.03 -1.99 7.03
CA ASP A 121 5.12 -0.54 7.27
C ASP A 121 5.68 0.23 6.07
N VAL A 122 6.96 0.05 5.72
CA VAL A 122 7.59 0.88 4.69
C VAL A 122 8.60 0.15 3.83
N LEU A 123 8.49 0.35 2.52
CA LEU A 123 9.53 0.08 1.54
C LEU A 123 10.26 1.39 1.21
N THR A 124 11.58 1.42 1.40
CA THR A 124 12.44 2.54 1.03
C THR A 124 13.44 2.08 -0.04
N VAL A 125 13.49 2.77 -1.18
CA VAL A 125 14.48 2.51 -2.24
C VAL A 125 15.33 3.75 -2.43
N SER A 126 16.49 3.75 -1.78
CA SER A 126 17.39 4.90 -1.73
C SER A 126 18.47 4.84 -2.80
N ASN A 127 19.00 3.66 -3.11
CA ASN A 127 20.03 3.43 -4.12
C ASN A 127 19.79 2.11 -4.87
N GLY A 128 20.03 2.12 -6.18
CA GLY A 128 19.82 0.99 -7.09
C GLY A 128 18.35 0.63 -7.32
N ASN A 129 18.08 -0.60 -7.73
CA ASN A 129 16.75 -1.09 -8.03
C ASN A 129 16.34 -2.29 -7.16
N LEU A 130 15.04 -2.44 -6.94
CA LEU A 130 14.41 -3.63 -6.40
C LEU A 130 13.69 -4.40 -7.51
N ILE A 131 13.97 -5.69 -7.64
CA ILE A 131 13.26 -6.61 -8.52
C ILE A 131 12.35 -7.49 -7.65
N SER A 132 11.04 -7.24 -7.67
CA SER A 132 10.07 -7.92 -6.80
C SER A 132 9.69 -9.32 -7.29
N GLN A 133 9.83 -9.59 -8.59
CA GLN A 133 9.42 -10.82 -9.28
C GLN A 133 7.98 -11.29 -9.01
N GLY A 134 7.08 -10.39 -8.61
CA GLY A 134 5.70 -10.76 -8.25
C GLY A 134 5.53 -11.37 -6.86
N PHE A 135 6.57 -11.36 -6.03
CA PHE A 135 6.59 -11.95 -4.70
C PHE A 135 6.45 -10.94 -3.55
N LEU A 136 6.58 -9.65 -3.84
CA LEU A 136 6.47 -8.61 -2.83
C LEU A 136 5.01 -8.26 -2.56
N THR A 137 4.62 -8.21 -1.28
CA THR A 137 3.31 -7.73 -0.83
C THR A 137 3.44 -6.57 0.14
N LEU A 138 2.81 -5.44 -0.18
CA LEU A 138 2.59 -4.33 0.75
C LEU A 138 1.28 -4.60 1.52
N LYS A 139 1.41 -4.96 2.80
CA LYS A 139 0.29 -5.43 3.63
C LYS A 139 -0.60 -4.29 4.11
N SER A 140 -1.87 -4.58 4.31
CA SER A 140 -2.81 -3.66 4.93
C SER A 140 -3.78 -4.40 5.86
N ASN A 141 -3.92 -3.89 7.07
CA ASN A 141 -4.83 -4.39 8.09
C ASN A 141 -5.46 -3.21 8.86
N GLU A 142 -6.18 -3.52 9.94
CA GLU A 142 -6.84 -2.51 10.78
C GLU A 142 -5.87 -1.50 11.41
N SER A 143 -4.66 -1.93 11.74
CA SER A 143 -3.68 -1.11 12.45
C SER A 143 -2.79 -0.30 11.53
N ASN A 144 -2.47 -0.81 10.33
CA ASN A 144 -1.55 -0.13 9.41
C ASN A 144 -1.75 -0.52 7.95
N THR A 145 -1.34 0.38 7.05
CA THR A 145 -1.19 0.12 5.61
C THR A 145 0.26 0.41 5.23
N ALA A 146 0.95 -0.61 4.71
CA ALA A 146 2.31 -0.46 4.24
C ALA A 146 2.39 0.50 3.05
N ARG A 147 3.48 1.26 2.96
CA ARG A 147 3.69 2.26 1.91
C ARG A 147 5.06 2.16 1.27
N VAL A 148 5.18 2.77 0.10
CA VAL A 148 6.47 3.09 -0.53
C VAL A 148 6.85 4.51 -0.10
N ALA A 149 8.03 4.66 0.51
CA ALA A 149 8.60 5.98 0.80
C ALA A 149 8.96 6.72 -0.51
N PRO A 150 9.15 8.05 -0.48
CA PRO A 150 9.69 8.77 -1.63
C PRO A 150 10.94 8.07 -2.18
N VAL A 151 10.89 7.70 -3.45
CA VAL A 151 11.99 6.98 -4.11
C VAL A 151 13.07 7.99 -4.46
N THR A 152 14.24 7.86 -3.83
CA THR A 152 15.40 8.74 -4.09
C THR A 152 16.45 8.10 -4.98
N SER A 153 16.31 6.81 -5.30
CA SER A 153 17.22 6.12 -6.22
C SER A 153 17.22 6.77 -7.59
N ALA A 154 18.42 6.90 -8.16
CA ALA A 154 18.63 7.39 -9.53
C ALA A 154 18.49 6.30 -10.61
N ALA A 155 18.14 5.06 -10.23
CA ALA A 155 17.89 4.00 -11.21
C ALA A 155 16.73 4.37 -12.15
N LEU A 156 16.85 4.03 -13.43
CA LEU A 156 15.79 4.31 -14.42
C LEU A 156 14.45 3.66 -14.05
N VAL A 157 14.51 2.44 -13.48
CA VAL A 157 13.36 1.71 -12.94
C VAL A 157 13.72 1.27 -11.51
N PRO A 158 13.44 2.10 -10.48
CA PRO A 158 13.84 1.82 -9.10
C PRO A 158 13.13 0.60 -8.50
N ILE A 159 11.92 0.29 -8.95
CA ILE A 159 11.18 -0.90 -8.54
C ILE A 159 10.60 -1.53 -9.80
N SER A 160 10.87 -2.81 -10.00
CA SER A 160 10.46 -3.57 -11.19
C SER A 160 9.82 -4.91 -10.81
N GLY A 161 8.95 -5.40 -11.67
CA GLY A 161 8.13 -6.59 -11.43
C GLY A 161 6.84 -6.27 -10.66
N ASP A 162 5.94 -7.24 -10.66
CA ASP A 162 4.65 -7.11 -9.98
C ASP A 162 4.80 -7.00 -8.46
N VAL A 163 3.97 -6.18 -7.84
CA VAL A 163 3.79 -6.05 -6.39
C VAL A 163 2.31 -6.25 -6.07
N ILE A 164 2.01 -6.96 -4.99
CA ILE A 164 0.66 -7.05 -4.44
C ILE A 164 0.48 -5.89 -3.45
N VAL A 165 -0.49 -5.02 -3.69
CA VAL A 165 -0.82 -3.93 -2.75
C VAL A 165 -2.18 -4.19 -2.14
N GLU A 166 -2.21 -4.24 -0.81
CA GLU A 166 -3.43 -4.46 -0.03
C GLU A 166 -4.05 -3.15 0.46
N ARG A 167 -5.37 -3.16 0.59
CA ARG A 167 -6.17 -2.08 1.20
C ARG A 167 -7.23 -2.69 2.12
N PHE A 168 -7.03 -2.52 3.42
CA PHE A 168 -8.00 -2.88 4.44
C PHE A 168 -9.22 -1.96 4.38
N VAL A 169 -10.41 -2.54 4.46
CA VAL A 169 -11.70 -1.87 4.47
C VAL A 169 -12.47 -2.28 5.73
N THR A 170 -12.86 -1.27 6.51
CA THR A 170 -13.62 -1.45 7.76
C THR A 170 -15.03 -2.00 7.51
N PRO A 171 -15.60 -2.74 8.49
CA PRO A 171 -16.93 -3.36 8.37
C PRO A 171 -18.02 -2.30 8.28
N LYS A 172 -18.42 -1.96 7.05
CA LYS A 172 -19.60 -1.12 6.79
C LYS A 172 -20.03 -1.25 5.34
N ARG A 173 -21.29 -1.64 5.12
CA ARG A 173 -21.93 -1.65 3.79
C ARG A 173 -22.12 -0.24 3.26
N ALA A 174 -21.15 0.25 2.51
CA ALA A 174 -21.14 1.63 2.04
C ALA A 174 -20.38 1.76 0.72
N VAL A 175 -20.63 2.88 0.03
CA VAL A 175 -19.85 3.24 -1.14
C VAL A 175 -18.43 3.57 -0.69
N ARG A 176 -17.45 3.22 -1.52
CA ARG A 176 -16.04 3.56 -1.38
C ARG A 176 -15.55 4.10 -2.71
N PHE A 177 -14.73 5.15 -2.65
CA PHE A 177 -13.98 5.65 -3.79
C PHE A 177 -12.58 5.06 -3.71
N LEU A 178 -12.28 4.12 -4.60
CA LEU A 178 -11.08 3.30 -4.55
C LEU A 178 -10.31 3.32 -5.88
N THR A 179 -9.05 2.95 -5.81
CA THR A 179 -8.20 2.63 -6.96
C THR A 179 -7.29 1.46 -6.62
N ALA A 180 -6.75 0.81 -7.65
CA ALA A 180 -5.60 -0.08 -7.50
C ALA A 180 -4.34 0.79 -7.64
N PRO A 181 -3.46 0.91 -6.63
CA PRO A 181 -2.24 1.72 -6.70
C PRO A 181 -1.11 1.02 -7.48
N VAL A 182 -1.49 0.27 -8.52
CA VAL A 182 -0.64 -0.51 -9.42
C VAL A 182 -1.26 -0.52 -10.81
N ASN A 183 -0.43 -0.63 -11.83
CA ASN A 183 -0.88 -1.05 -13.16
C ASN A 183 -1.10 -2.56 -13.13
N ALA A 184 -2.36 -2.98 -12.96
CA ALA A 184 -2.67 -4.36 -12.66
C ALA A 184 -2.32 -5.30 -13.82
N SER A 185 -1.65 -6.40 -13.51
CA SER A 185 -1.33 -7.47 -14.46
C SER A 185 -2.48 -8.46 -14.65
N THR A 186 -3.52 -8.35 -13.81
CA THR A 186 -4.73 -9.18 -13.84
C THR A 186 -5.99 -8.31 -13.70
N ASN A 187 -7.15 -8.90 -13.98
CA ASN A 187 -8.42 -8.17 -14.02
C ASN A 187 -9.03 -7.89 -12.64
N ILE A 188 -10.09 -7.08 -12.60
CA ILE A 188 -10.83 -6.73 -11.37
C ILE A 188 -11.24 -7.99 -10.60
N ARG A 189 -11.72 -9.03 -11.29
CA ARG A 189 -12.14 -10.27 -10.66
C ARG A 189 -11.01 -10.99 -9.92
N THR A 190 -9.85 -11.15 -10.54
CA THR A 190 -8.68 -11.76 -9.88
C THR A 190 -8.20 -10.94 -8.69
N ASN A 191 -8.32 -9.62 -8.76
CA ASN A 191 -7.87 -8.71 -7.71
C ASN A 191 -8.90 -8.53 -6.59
N TRP A 192 -9.97 -7.76 -6.82
CA TRP A 192 -10.92 -7.37 -5.77
C TRP A 192 -12.00 -8.41 -5.47
N MET A 193 -12.09 -9.49 -6.26
CA MET A 193 -13.07 -10.57 -6.07
C MET A 193 -12.43 -11.93 -5.79
N GLU A 194 -11.12 -11.98 -5.53
CA GLU A 194 -10.38 -13.22 -5.24
C GLU A 194 -10.53 -14.30 -6.33
N GLY A 195 -10.64 -13.87 -7.60
CA GLY A 195 -10.70 -14.74 -8.77
C GLY A 195 -12.06 -15.38 -9.04
N VAL A 196 -13.04 -15.19 -8.16
CA VAL A 196 -14.34 -15.88 -8.21
C VAL A 196 -15.51 -14.91 -8.36
N TYR A 197 -16.68 -15.47 -8.68
CA TYR A 197 -17.97 -14.80 -8.67
C TYR A 197 -19.07 -15.84 -8.39
N ASN A 198 -20.22 -15.40 -7.91
CA ASN A 198 -21.37 -16.28 -7.67
C ASN A 198 -22.10 -16.58 -8.99
N LEU A 199 -22.28 -17.87 -9.33
CA LEU A 199 -22.93 -18.31 -10.58
C LEU A 199 -24.47 -18.25 -10.52
N ASN A 200 -25.02 -18.18 -9.32
CA ASN A 200 -26.46 -18.09 -9.07
C ASN A 200 -26.69 -17.38 -7.73
N THR A 201 -27.96 -17.10 -7.41
CA THR A 201 -28.33 -16.41 -6.18
C THR A 201 -28.21 -17.26 -4.92
N SER A 202 -28.09 -18.59 -5.02
CA SER A 202 -28.10 -19.50 -3.87
C SER A 202 -26.69 -19.88 -3.37
N GLY A 203 -25.67 -19.71 -4.20
CA GLY A 203 -24.27 -20.01 -3.87
C GLY A 203 -23.48 -18.76 -3.49
N ASN A 204 -22.54 -18.90 -2.55
CA ASN A 204 -21.60 -17.85 -2.20
C ASN A 204 -20.15 -18.37 -2.20
N ASN A 205 -19.33 -17.86 -3.13
CA ASN A 205 -17.95 -18.27 -3.29
C ASN A 205 -17.01 -17.36 -2.49
N ASN A 206 -16.32 -17.91 -1.49
CA ASN A 206 -15.36 -17.19 -0.64
C ASN A 206 -14.07 -18.03 -0.46
N PRO A 207 -13.19 -18.08 -1.48
CA PRO A 207 -12.01 -18.95 -1.47
C PRO A 207 -10.93 -18.50 -0.48
N VAL A 208 -10.89 -17.20 -0.14
CA VAL A 208 -9.90 -16.61 0.76
C VAL A 208 -10.64 -15.78 1.82
N PRO A 209 -10.88 -16.34 3.03
CA PRO A 209 -11.56 -15.63 4.10
C PRO A 209 -10.92 -14.25 4.40
N ASN A 210 -11.76 -13.25 4.66
CA ASN A 210 -11.39 -11.84 4.92
C ASN A 210 -10.79 -11.07 3.74
N PHE A 211 -10.76 -11.65 2.53
CA PHE A 211 -10.30 -10.95 1.32
C PHE A 211 -11.43 -10.78 0.29
N GLY A 212 -11.29 -9.72 -0.50
CA GLY A 212 -12.18 -9.38 -1.61
C GLY A 212 -13.59 -8.95 -1.19
N THR A 213 -14.38 -8.57 -2.19
CA THR A 213 -15.78 -8.19 -2.06
C THR A 213 -16.58 -8.80 -3.20
N HIS A 214 -17.90 -8.77 -3.10
CA HIS A 214 -18.77 -9.01 -4.23
C HIS A 214 -18.88 -7.79 -5.14
N ILE A 215 -18.92 -8.02 -6.45
CA ILE A 215 -19.20 -7.01 -7.46
C ILE A 215 -20.37 -7.49 -8.31
N THR A 216 -21.46 -6.72 -8.33
CA THR A 216 -22.72 -7.04 -9.01
C THR A 216 -22.91 -6.10 -10.21
N GLY A 217 -23.66 -6.53 -11.22
CA GLY A 217 -23.90 -5.73 -12.43
C GLY A 217 -24.79 -6.42 -13.45
N ALA A 218 -25.19 -5.66 -14.46
CA ALA A 218 -26.12 -6.13 -15.50
C ALA A 218 -25.60 -7.40 -16.18
N GLY A 219 -26.48 -8.37 -16.41
CA GLY A 219 -26.12 -9.69 -16.95
C GLY A 219 -25.52 -10.66 -15.93
N GLY A 220 -25.27 -10.22 -14.70
CA GLY A 220 -24.87 -11.10 -13.59
C GLY A 220 -23.65 -11.97 -13.93
N HIS A 221 -23.75 -13.26 -13.64
CA HIS A 221 -22.68 -14.23 -13.85
C HIS A 221 -22.24 -14.36 -15.33
N LEU A 222 -23.12 -14.09 -16.30
CA LEU A 222 -22.75 -14.11 -17.74
C LEU A 222 -21.72 -13.03 -18.08
N ASN A 223 -21.72 -11.92 -17.32
CA ASN A 223 -20.74 -10.84 -17.41
C ASN A 223 -19.69 -10.91 -16.29
N ARG A 224 -19.58 -12.06 -15.61
CA ARG A 224 -18.62 -12.34 -14.52
C ARG A 224 -18.79 -11.45 -13.29
N PHE A 225 -20.00 -10.93 -13.09
CA PHE A 225 -20.43 -10.36 -11.82
C PHE A 225 -20.92 -11.46 -10.88
N ASP A 226 -20.96 -11.16 -9.58
CA ASP A 226 -21.70 -11.97 -8.61
C ASP A 226 -23.21 -11.86 -8.92
N GLU A 227 -23.83 -13.01 -9.20
CA GLU A 227 -25.28 -13.08 -9.49
C GLU A 227 -26.11 -12.64 -8.28
N THR A 228 -27.12 -11.81 -8.53
CA THR A 228 -28.13 -11.41 -7.55
C THR A 228 -29.51 -11.36 -8.21
N ILE A 229 -30.57 -11.28 -7.41
CA ILE A 229 -31.95 -11.19 -7.92
C ILE A 229 -32.14 -9.96 -8.84
N THR A 230 -31.49 -8.84 -8.54
CA THR A 230 -31.68 -7.58 -9.30
C THR A 230 -30.55 -7.28 -10.27
N ASN A 231 -29.36 -7.86 -10.05
CA ASN A 231 -28.15 -7.57 -10.82
C ASN A 231 -27.84 -6.06 -10.92
N ASN A 232 -28.22 -5.29 -9.89
CA ASN A 232 -27.94 -3.86 -9.82
C ASN A 232 -26.43 -3.62 -9.79
N PRO A 233 -25.90 -2.69 -10.61
CA PRO A 233 -24.48 -2.39 -10.65
C PRO A 233 -23.94 -1.88 -9.31
N SER A 234 -22.80 -2.44 -8.90
CA SER A 234 -22.09 -2.01 -7.69
C SER A 234 -20.71 -1.42 -7.96
N LEU A 235 -20.30 -1.30 -9.22
CA LEU A 235 -19.02 -0.76 -9.64
C LEU A 235 -19.24 0.24 -10.78
N PHE A 236 -18.67 1.43 -10.61
CA PHE A 236 -18.79 2.52 -11.57
C PHE A 236 -17.45 3.22 -11.76
N THR A 237 -17.19 3.67 -12.97
CA THR A 237 -16.23 4.74 -13.27
C THR A 237 -16.99 6.04 -13.51
N PHE A 238 -16.27 7.14 -13.69
CA PHE A 238 -16.86 8.42 -14.08
C PHE A 238 -16.17 8.91 -15.35
N ASN A 239 -16.97 9.36 -16.32
CA ASN A 239 -16.44 9.97 -17.53
C ASN A 239 -16.23 11.47 -17.27
N ASN A 240 -14.97 11.87 -17.10
CA ASN A 240 -14.59 13.26 -16.83
C ASN A 240 -14.98 14.23 -17.97
N GLN A 241 -15.21 13.76 -19.19
CA GLN A 241 -15.62 14.62 -20.30
C GLN A 241 -17.12 14.81 -20.36
N THR A 242 -17.90 13.75 -20.19
CA THR A 242 -19.37 13.81 -20.25
C THR A 242 -20.03 14.07 -18.90
N GLN A 243 -19.26 14.10 -17.81
CA GLN A 243 -19.73 14.31 -16.43
C GLN A 243 -20.76 13.26 -15.97
N ASN A 244 -20.58 12.00 -16.38
CA ASN A 244 -21.51 10.92 -16.11
C ASN A 244 -20.86 9.71 -15.44
N TRP A 245 -21.57 9.12 -14.47
CA TRP A 245 -21.23 7.81 -13.93
C TRP A 245 -21.49 6.72 -14.98
N VAL A 246 -20.53 5.81 -15.13
CA VAL A 246 -20.61 4.70 -16.09
C VAL A 246 -20.52 3.40 -15.30
N ALA A 247 -21.57 2.58 -15.35
CA ALA A 247 -21.57 1.27 -14.73
C ALA A 247 -20.59 0.34 -15.44
N ALA A 248 -19.85 -0.47 -14.68
CA ALA A 248 -19.05 -1.54 -15.26
C ALA A 248 -19.96 -2.53 -15.99
N THR A 249 -19.52 -3.00 -17.16
CA THR A 249 -20.23 -3.99 -17.97
C THR A 249 -19.75 -5.42 -17.74
N ASN A 250 -18.55 -5.59 -17.17
CA ASN A 250 -17.98 -6.86 -16.71
C ASN A 250 -16.85 -6.59 -15.69
N THR A 251 -16.24 -7.66 -15.17
CA THR A 251 -15.11 -7.64 -14.21
C THR A 251 -13.79 -8.16 -14.79
N ASP A 252 -13.72 -8.33 -16.11
CA ASP A 252 -12.57 -8.85 -16.84
C ASP A 252 -11.64 -7.74 -17.36
N THR A 253 -11.86 -6.50 -16.92
CA THR A 253 -11.02 -5.35 -17.26
C THR A 253 -9.81 -5.26 -16.32
N LEU A 254 -8.67 -4.83 -16.86
CA LEU A 254 -7.50 -4.46 -16.07
C LEU A 254 -7.76 -3.13 -15.36
N MET A 255 -7.23 -3.00 -14.14
CA MET A 255 -7.19 -1.74 -13.42
C MET A 255 -5.87 -1.04 -13.69
N LYS A 256 -5.91 0.29 -13.79
CA LYS A 256 -4.70 1.11 -13.92
C LYS A 256 -4.52 1.97 -12.67
N ALA A 257 -3.28 2.26 -12.32
CA ALA A 257 -2.98 3.22 -11.28
C ALA A 257 -3.58 4.58 -11.63
N GLY A 258 -4.19 5.24 -10.64
CA GLY A 258 -4.88 6.52 -10.82
C GLY A 258 -6.31 6.39 -11.39
N GLN A 259 -6.71 5.22 -11.92
CA GLN A 259 -8.09 4.99 -12.33
C GLN A 259 -9.00 4.93 -11.11
N ALA A 260 -9.98 5.83 -11.07
CA ALA A 260 -10.91 5.97 -9.97
C ALA A 260 -12.15 5.09 -10.15
N PHE A 261 -12.54 4.39 -9.08
CA PHE A 261 -13.73 3.55 -9.04
C PHE A 261 -14.63 3.95 -7.87
N ARG A 262 -15.93 4.04 -8.14
CA ARG A 262 -16.98 4.07 -7.14
C ARG A 262 -17.52 2.66 -6.98
N ILE A 263 -17.29 2.05 -5.81
CA ILE A 263 -17.68 0.66 -5.53
C ILE A 263 -18.50 0.56 -4.25
N MET A 264 -19.59 -0.23 -4.26
CA MET A 264 -20.32 -0.60 -3.04
C MET A 264 -19.65 -1.82 -2.40
N VAL A 265 -18.90 -1.59 -1.33
CA VAL A 265 -18.32 -2.67 -0.53
C VAL A 265 -19.34 -3.07 0.53
N ARG A 266 -19.73 -4.35 0.54
CA ARG A 266 -20.71 -4.89 1.50
C ARG A 266 -20.05 -5.53 2.72
N GLY A 267 -18.80 -5.92 2.57
CA GLY A 267 -17.99 -6.69 3.50
C GLY A 267 -17.08 -7.62 2.70
N SER A 268 -16.57 -8.65 3.36
CA SER A 268 -15.84 -9.71 2.67
C SER A 268 -16.77 -10.53 1.80
N ARG A 269 -16.19 -11.43 0.98
CA ARG A 269 -16.95 -12.37 0.19
C ARG A 269 -17.83 -13.33 1.01
N SER A 270 -17.72 -13.40 2.35
CA SER A 270 -18.66 -14.16 3.18
C SER A 270 -20.07 -13.54 3.25
N THR A 271 -20.22 -12.27 2.86
CA THR A 271 -21.49 -11.53 2.97
C THR A 271 -22.63 -12.20 2.19
N ASN A 272 -23.78 -12.39 2.82
CA ASN A 272 -24.98 -12.93 2.15
C ASN A 272 -25.64 -11.88 1.24
N LEU A 273 -25.57 -12.08 -0.08
CA LEU A 273 -26.15 -11.15 -1.06
C LEU A 273 -27.69 -11.17 -1.13
N ASN A 274 -28.34 -12.18 -0.56
CA ASN A 274 -29.80 -12.28 -0.51
C ASN A 274 -30.41 -11.53 0.69
N SER A 275 -29.58 -10.88 1.52
CA SER A 275 -30.04 -10.08 2.66
C SER A 275 -29.61 -8.63 2.54
N ASN A 276 -30.57 -7.72 2.71
CA ASN A 276 -30.30 -6.28 2.80
C ASN A 276 -29.79 -5.85 4.18
N THR A 277 -29.88 -6.73 5.17
CA THR A 277 -29.42 -6.55 6.55
C THR A 277 -28.32 -7.54 6.91
N ALA A 278 -27.58 -8.05 5.91
CA ALA A 278 -26.41 -8.87 6.17
C ALA A 278 -25.40 -8.09 7.00
N GLU A 279 -24.88 -8.72 8.05
CA GLU A 279 -23.93 -8.08 8.96
C GLU A 279 -22.64 -7.70 8.21
N PRO A 280 -22.19 -6.44 8.26
CA PRO A 280 -20.95 -6.03 7.62
C PRO A 280 -19.74 -6.73 8.24
N SER A 281 -18.83 -7.23 7.40
CA SER A 281 -17.54 -7.78 7.86
C SER A 281 -16.39 -6.92 7.35
N PRO A 282 -15.23 -6.89 8.04
CA PRO A 282 -14.02 -6.32 7.46
C PRO A 282 -13.61 -7.12 6.21
N THR A 283 -12.86 -6.48 5.32
CA THR A 283 -12.20 -7.16 4.20
C THR A 283 -10.94 -6.43 3.77
N THR A 284 -9.96 -7.17 3.26
CA THR A 284 -8.81 -6.59 2.56
C THR A 284 -8.98 -6.80 1.06
N LEU A 285 -8.99 -5.71 0.31
CA LEU A 285 -8.91 -5.73 -1.15
C LEU A 285 -7.45 -5.72 -1.56
N ARG A 286 -7.10 -6.40 -2.65
CA ARG A 286 -5.72 -6.43 -3.14
C ARG A 286 -5.65 -6.33 -4.64
N ALA A 287 -4.58 -5.74 -5.14
CA ALA A 287 -4.28 -5.71 -6.56
C ALA A 287 -2.82 -6.09 -6.81
N LYS A 288 -2.57 -6.90 -7.85
CA LYS A 288 -1.23 -7.28 -8.31
C LYS A 288 -0.87 -6.56 -9.60
N GLY A 289 0.28 -5.91 -9.63
CA GLY A 289 0.78 -5.23 -10.83
C GLY A 289 2.01 -4.38 -10.56
N GLU A 290 2.44 -3.63 -11.56
CA GLU A 290 3.61 -2.75 -11.45
C GLU A 290 3.26 -1.47 -10.68
N LEU A 291 4.15 -1.05 -9.78
CA LEU A 291 3.99 0.21 -9.05
C LEU A 291 4.26 1.41 -9.97
N VAL A 292 3.53 2.49 -9.74
CA VAL A 292 3.84 3.80 -10.32
C VAL A 292 4.81 4.54 -9.40
N THR A 293 5.88 5.08 -9.97
CA THR A 293 6.88 5.89 -9.26
C THR A 293 7.24 7.13 -10.06
N GLY A 294 7.88 8.11 -9.43
CA GLY A 294 8.25 9.38 -10.07
C GLY A 294 7.07 10.34 -10.14
N THR A 295 7.21 11.38 -10.95
CA THR A 295 6.21 12.45 -11.07
C THR A 295 5.06 12.04 -11.99
N VAL A 296 3.84 11.99 -11.46
CA VAL A 296 2.59 11.89 -12.23
C VAL A 296 2.02 13.28 -12.48
N VAL A 297 1.72 13.56 -13.74
CA VAL A 297 1.09 14.80 -14.20
C VAL A 297 -0.24 14.46 -14.86
N LEU A 298 -1.34 14.98 -14.31
CA LEU A 298 -2.68 14.81 -14.86
C LEU A 298 -3.08 16.08 -15.62
N LYS A 299 -3.62 15.92 -16.83
CA LYS A 299 -4.03 17.03 -17.70
C LYS A 299 -5.30 16.65 -18.46
N LYS A 300 -5.94 17.63 -19.09
CA LYS A 300 -7.04 17.37 -20.02
C LYS A 300 -6.55 16.64 -21.28
N PRO A 301 -7.45 15.99 -22.06
CA PRO A 301 -7.06 15.27 -23.27
C PRO A 301 -6.32 16.17 -24.26
N GLY A 302 -5.20 15.67 -24.79
CA GLY A 302 -4.38 16.38 -25.79
C GLY A 302 -3.21 17.20 -25.23
N ASP A 303 -3.15 17.46 -23.92
CA ASP A 303 -2.14 18.34 -23.32
C ASP A 303 -0.87 17.61 -22.80
N GLY A 304 -0.73 16.32 -23.11
CA GLY A 304 0.46 15.53 -22.76
C GLY A 304 0.62 15.27 -21.27
N GLY A 305 -0.39 14.67 -20.63
CA GLY A 305 -0.26 14.11 -19.28
C GLY A 305 0.64 12.87 -19.24
N THR A 306 0.94 12.37 -18.05
CA THR A 306 1.71 11.11 -17.88
C THR A 306 0.99 9.96 -18.58
N PRO A 307 1.66 9.21 -19.48
CA PRO A 307 1.04 8.10 -20.19
C PRO A 307 0.43 7.05 -19.25
N GLY A 308 -0.78 6.59 -19.57
CA GLY A 308 -1.50 5.58 -18.79
C GLY A 308 -2.30 6.12 -17.60
N MET A 309 -2.18 7.41 -17.27
CA MET A 309 -2.97 8.07 -16.25
C MET A 309 -4.30 8.61 -16.80
N PRO A 310 -5.33 8.83 -15.96
CA PRO A 310 -6.60 9.39 -16.41
C PRO A 310 -6.48 10.85 -16.85
N ASP A 311 -7.23 11.22 -17.89
CA ASP A 311 -7.38 12.62 -18.28
C ASP A 311 -8.31 13.37 -17.32
N LEU A 312 -7.99 14.63 -17.05
CA LEU A 312 -8.86 15.57 -16.36
C LEU A 312 -10.01 16.05 -17.27
N ALA A 313 -11.07 16.57 -16.67
CA ALA A 313 -12.14 17.23 -17.38
C ALA A 313 -11.62 18.44 -18.17
N SER A 314 -12.12 18.62 -19.41
CA SER A 314 -11.71 19.74 -20.27
C SER A 314 -12.60 20.97 -20.15
N ALA A 315 -13.84 20.80 -19.68
CA ALA A 315 -14.81 21.89 -19.57
C ALA A 315 -14.58 22.71 -18.29
N PRO A 316 -14.74 24.06 -18.34
CA PRO A 316 -14.70 24.90 -17.14
C PRO A 316 -15.74 24.46 -16.11
N ASN A 317 -15.38 24.54 -14.82
CA ASN A 317 -16.23 24.16 -13.68
C ASN A 317 -16.69 22.68 -13.65
N ALA A 318 -16.10 21.82 -14.48
CA ALA A 318 -16.35 20.39 -14.47
C ALA A 318 -15.54 19.67 -13.38
N TYR A 319 -16.00 18.48 -12.99
CA TYR A 319 -15.34 17.64 -11.99
C TYR A 319 -14.49 16.57 -12.67
N SER A 320 -13.36 16.25 -12.06
CA SER A 320 -12.54 15.09 -12.45
C SER A 320 -12.53 14.08 -11.32
N PHE A 321 -13.03 12.87 -11.56
CA PHE A 321 -12.90 11.78 -10.61
C PHE A 321 -11.58 11.06 -10.89
N ILE A 322 -10.63 11.23 -9.97
CA ILE A 322 -9.26 10.72 -10.10
C ILE A 322 -8.89 9.99 -8.81
N ALA A 323 -7.70 9.42 -8.78
CA ALA A 323 -7.25 8.68 -7.61
C ALA A 323 -5.77 8.84 -7.36
N ASN A 324 -5.36 8.54 -6.13
CA ASN A 324 -3.95 8.45 -5.79
C ASN A 324 -3.30 7.26 -6.52
N PRO A 325 -2.39 7.48 -7.48
CA PRO A 325 -1.80 6.39 -8.26
C PRO A 325 -0.72 5.63 -7.49
N TYR A 326 -0.30 6.11 -6.33
CA TYR A 326 0.84 5.57 -5.59
C TYR A 326 0.42 4.62 -4.47
N ALA A 327 1.30 3.64 -4.19
CA ALA A 327 1.25 2.84 -2.98
C ALA A 327 1.75 3.64 -1.75
N SER A 328 1.32 4.89 -1.59
CA SER A 328 1.72 5.81 -0.52
C SER A 328 0.72 6.96 -0.39
N PRO A 329 0.50 7.54 0.80
CA PRO A 329 -0.32 8.74 0.93
C PRO A 329 0.25 9.91 0.12
N VAL A 330 -0.62 10.68 -0.55
CA VAL A 330 -0.27 11.92 -1.25
C VAL A 330 -0.82 13.11 -0.49
N ASP A 331 0.03 14.10 -0.26
CA ASP A 331 -0.32 15.33 0.44
C ASP A 331 -0.87 16.38 -0.54
N TRP A 332 -2.17 16.66 -0.46
CA TRP A 332 -2.85 17.66 -1.30
C TRP A 332 -2.24 19.05 -1.24
N LEU A 333 -1.68 19.43 -0.09
CA LEU A 333 -1.07 20.75 0.09
C LEU A 333 0.23 20.88 -0.71
N LYS A 334 0.81 19.76 -1.17
CA LYS A 334 2.04 19.70 -1.98
C LYS A 334 1.78 19.46 -3.46
N ILE A 335 0.51 19.36 -3.88
CA ILE A 335 0.18 19.18 -5.30
C ILE A 335 0.15 20.55 -6.00
N ASP A 336 0.91 20.64 -7.08
CA ASP A 336 0.85 21.77 -8.01
C ASP A 336 -0.48 21.73 -8.76
N LEU A 337 -1.31 22.75 -8.57
CA LEU A 337 -2.59 22.89 -9.24
C LEU A 337 -2.56 24.11 -10.15
N ASN A 338 -2.94 23.91 -11.41
CA ASN A 338 -3.12 24.95 -12.40
C ASN A 338 -4.52 24.80 -12.99
N ASP A 339 -5.33 25.86 -12.90
CA ASP A 339 -6.75 25.86 -13.30
C ASP A 339 -7.60 24.75 -12.62
N ILE A 340 -7.18 24.30 -11.45
CA ILE A 340 -7.92 23.35 -10.58
C ILE A 340 -8.26 24.04 -9.26
N SER A 341 -9.47 23.76 -8.76
CA SER A 341 -9.95 24.27 -7.48
C SER A 341 -8.99 23.93 -6.32
N SER A 342 -8.93 24.81 -5.32
CA SER A 342 -8.26 24.54 -4.05
C SER A 342 -8.97 23.47 -3.21
N SER A 343 -10.18 23.05 -3.61
CA SER A 343 -10.94 22.01 -2.95
C SER A 343 -10.80 20.66 -3.65
N MET A 344 -10.63 19.60 -2.86
CA MET A 344 -10.95 18.24 -3.26
C MET A 344 -12.25 17.78 -2.60
N TYR A 345 -12.85 16.71 -3.11
CA TYR A 345 -14.01 16.05 -2.52
C TYR A 345 -13.70 14.59 -2.29
N ILE A 346 -13.91 14.08 -1.09
CA ILE A 346 -13.72 12.68 -0.78
C ILE A 346 -15.04 12.11 -0.30
N PHE A 347 -15.37 10.90 -0.75
CA PHE A 347 -16.49 10.17 -0.17
C PHE A 347 -16.04 9.46 1.11
N ASP A 348 -16.43 10.02 2.27
CA ASP A 348 -16.13 9.43 3.57
C ASP A 348 -17.18 8.38 3.93
N PRO A 349 -16.81 7.09 3.95
CA PRO A 349 -17.73 6.04 4.31
C PRO A 349 -17.98 5.93 5.81
N THR A 350 -17.14 6.52 6.67
CA THR A 350 -17.17 6.30 8.12
C THR A 350 -18.31 7.07 8.78
N ILE A 351 -18.62 8.27 8.28
CA ILE A 351 -19.79 9.03 8.65
C ILE A 351 -21.08 8.42 8.08
N SER A 352 -22.22 8.64 8.74
CA SER A 352 -23.49 8.03 8.30
C SER A 352 -24.02 8.66 7.02
N GLY A 353 -23.95 9.99 6.88
CA GLY A 353 -24.63 10.70 5.79
C GLY A 353 -26.16 10.47 5.82
N SER A 354 -26.87 10.93 4.79
CA SER A 354 -28.34 10.82 4.72
C SER A 354 -28.85 9.38 4.51
N SER A 355 -28.01 8.49 3.97
CA SER A 355 -28.38 7.10 3.64
C SER A 355 -27.78 6.05 4.57
N GLY A 356 -27.02 6.47 5.61
CA GLY A 356 -26.22 5.56 6.44
C GLY A 356 -25.00 4.97 5.74
N ARG A 357 -24.71 5.39 4.50
CA ARG A 357 -23.72 4.76 3.60
C ARG A 357 -22.52 5.66 3.26
N GLY A 358 -22.29 6.71 4.04
CA GLY A 358 -21.24 7.70 3.80
C GLY A 358 -21.78 9.00 3.21
N SER A 359 -20.90 9.99 3.11
CA SER A 359 -21.20 11.29 2.49
C SER A 359 -19.95 11.87 1.83
N TYR A 360 -20.16 12.78 0.88
CA TYR A 360 -19.09 13.63 0.40
C TYR A 360 -18.63 14.57 1.52
N VAL A 361 -17.32 14.77 1.59
CA VAL A 361 -16.62 15.72 2.45
C VAL A 361 -15.63 16.46 1.57
N SER A 362 -15.74 17.78 1.50
CA SER A 362 -14.72 18.60 0.84
C SER A 362 -13.59 18.97 1.80
N PHE A 363 -12.38 19.05 1.25
CA PHE A 363 -11.19 19.58 1.93
C PHE A 363 -10.60 20.71 1.09
N ASN A 364 -10.46 21.90 1.66
CA ASN A 364 -9.95 23.11 0.98
C ASN A 364 -8.56 23.54 1.48
N ARG A 365 -7.67 23.96 0.56
CA ARG A 365 -6.28 24.35 0.86
C ARG A 365 -6.01 25.85 1.21
N SER A 366 -6.95 26.66 1.73
CA SER A 366 -6.70 28.10 2.10
C SER A 366 -7.52 28.59 3.32
N VAL A 367 -7.10 29.52 4.20
CA VAL A 367 -5.82 30.27 4.46
C VAL A 367 -5.51 30.22 5.97
N GLY A 368 -4.24 30.00 6.38
CA GLY A 368 -3.80 29.97 7.81
C GLY A 368 -3.01 28.72 8.27
N SER A 369 -2.67 27.84 7.32
CA SER A 369 -1.85 26.61 7.44
C SER A 369 -2.45 25.45 8.26
N SER A 370 -3.24 24.61 7.58
CA SER A 370 -3.54 23.17 7.80
C SER A 370 -4.65 22.67 6.85
N GLY A 371 -5.29 23.57 6.10
CA GLY A 371 -6.48 23.27 5.30
C GLY A 371 -7.74 23.12 6.18
N VAL A 372 -8.92 23.05 5.56
CA VAL A 372 -10.20 22.96 6.28
C VAL A 372 -11.05 21.85 5.69
N SER A 373 -11.48 20.92 6.53
CA SER A 373 -12.53 19.93 6.20
C SER A 373 -13.90 20.56 6.40
N SER A 374 -14.81 20.30 5.46
CA SER A 374 -16.22 20.71 5.54
C SER A 374 -17.03 19.95 6.61
N ASN A 375 -16.49 18.87 7.16
CA ASN A 375 -17.15 18.08 8.19
C ASN A 375 -16.17 17.71 9.33
N PRO A 376 -16.39 18.18 10.57
CA PRO A 376 -15.50 17.91 11.69
C PRO A 376 -15.58 16.46 12.21
N ASP A 377 -16.66 15.73 11.93
CA ASP A 377 -16.81 14.31 12.30
C ASP A 377 -16.07 13.38 11.32
N SER A 378 -15.68 13.91 10.16
CA SER A 378 -14.93 13.18 9.16
C SER A 378 -13.44 13.15 9.52
N LYS A 379 -12.80 12.00 9.34
CA LYS A 379 -11.35 11.85 9.48
C LYS A 379 -10.58 12.21 8.20
N ILE A 380 -11.26 12.80 7.21
CA ILE A 380 -10.62 13.27 5.98
C ILE A 380 -9.73 14.47 6.29
N ASP A 381 -8.49 14.38 5.86
CA ASP A 381 -7.45 15.40 6.00
C ASP A 381 -6.81 15.70 4.62
N ASN A 382 -5.63 16.33 4.62
CA ASN A 382 -4.89 16.62 3.40
C ASN A 382 -4.25 15.37 2.74
N ASN A 383 -4.26 14.22 3.40
CA ASN A 383 -3.60 13.01 2.94
C ASN A 383 -4.58 12.11 2.17
N ILE A 384 -4.41 12.08 0.85
CA ILE A 384 -5.10 11.13 -0.02
C ILE A 384 -4.41 9.78 0.15
N GLN A 385 -5.07 8.85 0.84
CA GLN A 385 -4.49 7.58 1.23
C GLN A 385 -4.21 6.67 0.01
N SER A 386 -3.31 5.71 0.18
CA SER A 386 -3.11 4.69 -0.85
C SER A 386 -4.40 3.91 -1.12
N GLY A 387 -4.71 3.70 -2.41
CA GLY A 387 -5.94 3.04 -2.84
C GLY A 387 -7.21 3.89 -2.71
N GLN A 388 -7.10 5.19 -2.41
CA GLN A 388 -8.22 6.13 -2.33
C GLN A 388 -8.41 6.91 -3.64
N ALA A 389 -9.67 7.08 -4.03
CA ALA A 389 -10.10 8.00 -5.08
C ALA A 389 -10.89 9.18 -4.51
N PHE A 390 -10.95 10.29 -5.26
CA PHE A 390 -11.54 11.56 -4.86
C PHE A 390 -12.12 12.31 -6.05
#